data_AF-A0A1Y1WKS1-F1
#
_entry.id   AF-A0A1Y1WKS1-F1
#
_cell.length_a   1.000
_cell.length_b   1.000
_cell.length_c   1.000
_cell.angle_alpha   90.00
_cell.angle_beta   90.00
_cell.angle_gamma   90.00
#
_symmetry.space_group_name_H-M   'P 1'
#
loop_
_entity.id
_entity.type
_entity.pdbx_description
1 polymer ?
#
loop_
_entity_poly.entity_id
_entity_poly.type
_entity_poly.pdbx_seq_one_letter_code
_entity_poly.pdbx_strand_id
1 'polypeptide(L)'
;MVMNGLQELAGVAGGAIVHPAMVTDEDFAQIKAPVLALPSKDEPDFSKGIAQAKALAFGAQCELVRFDDMFHGFCGARGDWSNETQAKRANDAIKLLVKFFNDVSTSASL
;
A
#
# COMPACT_ATOMS: atom_id res chain seq x y z
N MET A 1 -1.03 10.25 6.92
CA MET A 1 0.43 10.31 7.17
C MET A 1 1.24 9.82 5.99
N VAL A 2 1.14 8.55 5.56
CA VAL A 2 1.88 8.07 4.37
C VAL A 2 1.48 8.84 3.11
N MET A 3 0.17 8.99 2.86
CA MET A 3 -0.32 9.73 1.68
C MET A 3 0.18 11.17 1.64
N ASN A 4 0.06 11.92 2.74
CA ASN A 4 0.64 13.27 2.86
C ASN A 4 2.14 13.26 2.61
N GLY A 5 2.87 12.29 3.15
CA GLY A 5 4.31 12.13 2.88
C GLY A 5 4.61 11.97 1.38
N LEU A 6 3.81 11.17 0.67
CA LEU A 6 3.92 11.00 -0.78
C LEU A 6 3.53 12.25 -1.57
N GLN A 7 2.70 13.13 -1.02
CA GLN A 7 2.26 14.37 -1.66
C GLN A 7 3.21 15.55 -1.40
N GLU A 8 3.82 15.61 -0.21
CA GLU A 8 4.48 16.82 0.30
C GLU A 8 6.01 16.70 0.35
N LEU A 9 6.55 15.51 0.62
CA LEU A 9 7.99 15.34 0.87
C LEU A 9 8.77 15.09 -0.42
N ALA A 10 9.88 15.81 -0.58
CA ALA A 10 10.86 15.53 -1.62
C ALA A 10 11.75 14.34 -1.24
N GLY A 11 12.19 13.58 -2.23
CA GLY A 11 13.13 12.46 -2.03
C GLY A 11 12.52 11.17 -1.46
N VAL A 12 11.19 11.06 -1.38
CA VAL A 12 10.51 9.81 -1.04
C VAL A 12 10.50 8.90 -2.27
N ALA A 13 11.10 7.71 -2.16
CA ALA A 13 11.17 6.74 -3.25
C ALA A 13 9.86 5.96 -3.46
N GLY A 14 9.01 5.86 -2.43
CA GLY A 14 7.71 5.20 -2.47
C GLY A 14 7.12 5.03 -1.07
N GLY A 15 5.84 4.66 -0.99
CA GLY A 15 5.13 4.46 0.28
C GLY A 15 4.20 3.26 0.22
N ALA A 16 3.94 2.64 1.36
CA ALA A 16 3.00 1.55 1.46
C ALA A 16 1.99 1.81 2.57
N ILE A 17 0.73 1.45 2.30
CA ILE A 17 -0.36 1.54 3.26
C ILE A 17 -1.00 0.17 3.43
N VAL A 18 -0.98 -0.36 4.66
CA VAL A 18 -1.54 -1.66 5.01
C VAL A 18 -2.75 -1.43 5.89
N HIS A 19 -3.89 -2.04 5.56
CA HIS A 19 -5.19 -1.81 6.21
C HIS A 19 -5.43 -0.30 6.51
N PRO A 20 -5.39 0.58 5.49
CA PRO A 20 -5.38 2.03 5.71
C PRO A 20 -6.67 2.54 6.36
N ALA A 21 -6.55 3.44 7.32
CA ALA A 21 -7.67 4.23 7.83
C ALA A 21 -7.58 5.66 7.27
N MET A 22 -8.75 6.29 7.08
CA MET A 22 -8.87 7.70 6.67
C MET A 22 -8.14 8.01 5.36
N VAL A 23 -8.23 7.09 4.39
CA VAL A 23 -7.74 7.30 3.01
C VAL A 23 -8.95 7.25 2.08
N THR A 24 -8.97 8.12 1.08
CA THR A 24 -9.99 8.14 0.01
C THR A 24 -9.35 8.02 -1.36
N ASP A 25 -10.15 7.85 -2.41
CA ASP A 25 -9.64 7.80 -3.79
C ASP A 25 -8.90 9.08 -4.18
N GLU A 26 -9.34 10.25 -3.68
CA GLU A 26 -8.75 11.56 -3.97
C GLU A 26 -7.29 11.69 -3.51
N ASP A 27 -6.92 10.97 -2.43
CA ASP A 27 -5.55 11.02 -1.90
C ASP A 27 -4.51 10.49 -2.89
N PHE A 28 -4.91 9.61 -3.81
CA PHE A 28 -4.03 9.00 -4.81
C PHE A 28 -3.71 9.94 -5.98
N ALA A 29 -4.56 10.93 -6.27
CA ALA A 29 -4.38 11.81 -7.42
C ALA A 29 -3.17 12.75 -7.30
N GLN A 30 -2.71 13.01 -6.07
CA GLN A 30 -1.70 14.03 -5.76
C GLN A 30 -0.35 13.46 -5.32
N ILE A 31 -0.20 12.14 -5.28
CA ILE A 31 1.06 11.52 -4.85
C ILE A 31 2.17 11.80 -5.88
N LYS A 32 3.40 11.93 -5.39
CA LYS A 32 4.61 12.23 -6.19
C LYS A 32 5.59 11.07 -6.25
N ALA A 33 5.23 9.94 -5.63
CA ALA A 33 6.02 8.72 -5.61
C ALA A 33 5.08 7.49 -5.60
N PRO A 34 5.59 6.30 -6.00
CA PRO A 34 4.83 5.06 -6.02
C PRO A 34 4.12 4.74 -4.70
N VAL A 35 2.96 4.08 -4.80
CA VAL A 35 2.22 3.58 -3.64
C VAL A 35 1.83 2.11 -3.79
N LEU A 36 2.04 1.34 -2.72
CA LEU A 36 1.44 0.01 -2.54
C LEU A 36 0.27 0.11 -1.55
N ALA A 37 -0.95 -0.20 -1.99
CA ALA A 37 -2.15 -0.22 -1.15
C ALA A 37 -2.61 -1.64 -0.86
N LEU A 38 -2.68 -2.01 0.42
CA LEU A 38 -3.07 -3.34 0.89
C LEU A 38 -4.30 -3.27 1.82
N PRO A 39 -5.50 -2.91 1.31
CA PRO A 39 -6.71 -2.90 2.12
C PRO A 39 -7.18 -4.32 2.44
N SER A 40 -7.81 -4.45 3.60
CA SER A 40 -8.64 -5.57 4.01
C SER A 40 -10.10 -5.36 3.57
N LYS A 41 -11.01 -6.22 4.02
CA LYS A 41 -12.45 -6.07 3.75
C LYS A 41 -13.09 -4.86 4.45
N ASP A 42 -12.45 -4.34 5.49
CA ASP A 42 -13.02 -3.28 6.33
C ASP A 42 -12.72 -1.87 5.78
N GLU A 43 -11.91 -1.78 4.72
CA GLU A 43 -11.59 -0.54 4.03
C GLU A 43 -12.40 -0.36 2.73
N PRO A 44 -12.65 0.89 2.30
CA PRO A 44 -13.26 1.18 1.01
C PRO A 44 -12.55 0.52 -0.18
N ASP A 45 -13.25 0.48 -1.31
CA ASP A 45 -12.62 0.13 -2.58
C ASP A 45 -11.81 1.31 -3.13
N PHE A 46 -10.50 1.14 -3.25
CA PHE A 46 -9.58 2.14 -3.80
C PHE A 46 -9.28 1.95 -5.29
N SER A 47 -10.09 1.16 -6.01
CA SER A 47 -9.85 0.85 -7.43
C SER A 47 -9.78 2.11 -8.31
N LYS A 48 -10.52 3.17 -7.99
CA LYS A 48 -10.45 4.43 -8.74
C LYS A 48 -9.19 5.21 -8.39
N GLY A 49 -8.86 5.34 -7.10
CA GLY A 49 -7.66 6.01 -6.63
C GLY A 49 -6.40 5.37 -7.19
N ILE A 50 -6.28 4.04 -7.13
CA ILE A 50 -5.10 3.37 -7.70
C ILE A 50 -5.02 3.52 -9.22
N ALA A 51 -6.16 3.60 -9.93
CA ALA A 51 -6.16 3.87 -11.37
C ALA A 51 -5.60 5.26 -11.70
N GLN A 52 -5.90 6.26 -10.86
CA GLN A 52 -5.29 7.60 -10.98
C GLN A 52 -3.78 7.55 -10.73
N ALA A 53 -3.34 6.87 -9.66
CA ALA A 53 -1.92 6.69 -9.37
C ALA A 53 -1.17 5.96 -10.49
N LYS A 54 -1.80 4.96 -11.12
CA LYS A 54 -1.24 4.20 -12.25
C LYS A 54 -1.09 5.02 -13.54
N ALA A 55 -1.78 6.16 -13.67
CA ALA A 55 -1.66 7.06 -14.81
C ALA A 55 -0.49 8.06 -14.68
N LEU A 56 0.16 8.13 -13.51
CA LEU A 56 1.33 9.00 -13.27
C LEU A 56 2.61 8.40 -13.87
N ALA A 57 3.68 9.20 -13.96
CA ALA A 57 4.95 8.79 -14.57
C ALA A 57 5.59 7.53 -13.94
N PHE A 58 5.35 7.31 -12.64
CA PHE A 58 5.80 6.15 -11.89
C PHE A 58 4.70 5.10 -11.70
N GLY A 59 3.57 5.24 -12.39
CA GLY A 59 2.35 4.47 -12.16
C GLY A 59 2.51 2.96 -12.34
N ALA A 60 3.49 2.51 -13.13
CA ALA A 60 3.83 1.10 -13.27
C ALA A 60 4.32 0.45 -11.96
N GLN A 61 4.76 1.24 -10.98
CA GLN A 61 5.19 0.79 -9.66
C GLN A 61 4.08 0.89 -8.61
N CYS A 62 2.90 1.43 -8.96
CA CYS A 62 1.76 1.52 -8.06
C CYS A 62 0.92 0.24 -8.12
N GLU A 63 0.52 -0.28 -6.96
CA GLU A 63 -0.22 -1.52 -6.88
C GLU A 63 -1.31 -1.50 -5.79
N LEU A 64 -2.40 -2.20 -6.05
CA LEU A 64 -3.51 -2.44 -5.12
C LEU A 64 -3.71 -3.94 -5.00
N VAL A 65 -3.59 -4.49 -3.79
CA VAL A 65 -3.87 -5.89 -3.49
C VAL A 65 -4.82 -5.97 -2.31
N ARG A 66 -6.03 -6.48 -2.53
CA ARG A 66 -7.05 -6.61 -1.48
C ARG A 66 -6.89 -7.93 -0.70
N PHE A 67 -7.10 -7.85 0.61
CA PHE A 67 -7.17 -8.97 1.55
C PHE A 67 -8.60 -9.08 2.12
N ASP A 68 -9.57 -9.44 1.27
CA ASP A 68 -10.99 -9.46 1.64
C ASP A 68 -11.37 -10.56 2.65
N ASP A 69 -10.45 -11.49 2.95
CA ASP A 69 -10.59 -12.48 4.02
C ASP A 69 -10.06 -11.99 5.38
N MET A 70 -9.39 -10.84 5.43
CA MET A 70 -8.80 -10.26 6.63
C MET A 70 -9.59 -9.05 7.15
N PHE A 71 -9.28 -8.61 8.36
CA PHE A 71 -9.89 -7.46 9.03
C PHE A 71 -8.86 -6.33 9.23
N HIS A 72 -9.34 -5.15 9.59
CA HIS A 72 -8.47 -3.99 9.87
C HIS A 72 -7.42 -4.30 10.95
N GLY A 73 -6.14 -4.12 10.62
CA GLY A 73 -5.03 -4.38 11.56
C GLY A 73 -4.52 -5.82 11.59
N PHE A 74 -4.94 -6.69 10.66
CA PHE A 74 -4.46 -8.09 10.58
C PHE A 74 -2.93 -8.22 10.46
N CYS A 75 -2.29 -7.24 9.82
CA CYS A 75 -0.84 -7.18 9.62
C CYS A 75 -0.12 -6.33 10.71
N GLY A 76 -0.85 -5.96 11.77
CA GLY A 76 -0.33 -5.22 12.91
C GLY A 76 -0.65 -5.90 14.24
N ALA A 77 -0.70 -5.11 15.32
CA ALA A 77 -0.87 -5.61 16.69
C ALA A 77 -2.20 -6.35 16.95
N ARG A 78 -3.19 -6.24 16.06
CA ARG A 78 -4.48 -6.91 16.20
C ARG A 78 -4.51 -8.31 15.56
N GLY A 79 -3.53 -8.66 14.73
CA GLY A 79 -3.46 -9.97 14.08
C GLY A 79 -3.20 -11.08 15.09
N ASP A 80 -3.90 -12.21 14.93
CA ASP A 80 -3.61 -13.45 15.66
C ASP A 80 -2.72 -14.34 14.80
N TRP A 81 -1.41 -14.31 15.06
CA TRP A 81 -0.43 -15.04 14.26
C TRP A 81 -0.30 -16.51 14.67
N SER A 82 -1.05 -16.96 15.68
CA SER A 82 -1.22 -18.39 15.96
C SER A 82 -2.27 -19.04 15.05
N ASN A 83 -3.18 -18.24 14.50
CA ASN A 83 -4.11 -18.67 13.45
C ASN A 83 -3.37 -18.77 12.11
N GLU A 84 -3.32 -19.97 11.52
CA GLU A 84 -2.56 -20.24 10.29
C GLU A 84 -2.96 -19.33 9.11
N THR A 85 -4.25 -19.07 8.93
CA THR A 85 -4.74 -18.21 7.84
C THR A 85 -4.27 -16.77 8.02
N GLN A 86 -4.43 -16.21 9.22
CA GLN A 86 -3.99 -14.84 9.51
C GLN A 86 -2.46 -14.71 9.41
N ALA A 87 -1.72 -15.68 9.95
CA ALA A 87 -0.27 -15.72 9.84
C ALA A 87 0.19 -15.78 8.38
N LYS A 88 -0.46 -16.60 7.55
CA LYS A 88 -0.17 -16.68 6.12
C LYS A 88 -0.44 -15.33 5.44
N ARG A 89 -1.60 -14.70 5.68
CA ARG A 89 -1.95 -13.43 5.04
C ARG A 89 -1.06 -12.28 5.47
N ALA A 90 -0.70 -12.20 6.76
CA ALA A 90 0.28 -11.23 7.24
C ALA A 90 1.63 -11.42 6.53
N ASN A 91 2.10 -12.67 6.39
CA ASN A 91 3.32 -12.97 5.65
C ASN A 91 3.22 -12.63 4.14
N ASP A 92 2.07 -12.87 3.51
CA ASP A 92 1.84 -12.48 2.12
C ASP A 92 1.91 -10.94 1.94
N ALA A 93 1.29 -10.18 2.83
CA ALA A 93 1.39 -8.72 2.86
C ALA A 93 2.83 -8.24 3.07
N ILE A 94 3.57 -8.85 4.01
CA ILE A 94 4.99 -8.53 4.25
C ILE A 94 5.85 -8.81 3.02
N LYS A 95 5.63 -9.91 2.30
CA LYS A 95 6.35 -10.20 1.04
C LYS A 95 6.09 -9.15 -0.03
N LEU A 96 4.85 -8.67 -0.16
CA LEU A 96 4.52 -7.58 -1.08
C LEU A 96 5.24 -6.29 -0.69
N LEU A 97 5.29 -5.95 0.61
CA LEU A 97 6.05 -4.80 1.10
C LEU A 97 7.54 -4.91 0.76
N VAL A 98 8.16 -6.05 1.05
CA VAL A 98 9.58 -6.29 0.76
C VAL A 98 9.86 -6.15 -0.73
N LYS A 99 9.04 -6.77 -1.58
CA LYS A 99 9.18 -6.66 -3.03
C LYS A 99 9.06 -5.20 -3.48
N PHE A 100 7.99 -4.52 -3.07
CA PHE A 100 7.75 -3.13 -3.45
C PHE A 100 8.91 -2.21 -3.04
N PHE A 101 9.38 -2.30 -1.79
CA PHE A 101 10.47 -1.44 -1.32
C PHE A 101 11.81 -1.75 -2.01
N ASN A 102 12.08 -3.01 -2.35
CA ASN A 102 13.25 -3.37 -3.18
C ASN A 102 13.15 -2.76 -4.58
N ASP A 103 11.98 -2.84 -5.22
CA ASP A 103 11.78 -2.32 -6.57
C ASP A 103 11.93 -0.79 -6.61
N VAL A 104 11.34 -0.06 -5.66
CA VAL A 104 11.41 1.42 -5.67
C VAL A 104 12.75 1.97 -5.17
N SER A 105 13.47 1.24 -4.30
CA SER A 105 14.80 1.68 -3.83
C SER A 105 15.90 1.46 -4.88
N THR A 106 15.76 0.47 -5.75
CA THR A 106 16.73 0.20 -6.83
C THR A 106 16.50 1.10 -8.04
N SER A 107 15.25 1.47 -8.34
CA SER A 107 14.93 2.39 -9.45
C SER A 107 15.33 3.85 -9.21
N ALA A 108 15.57 4.26 -7.95
CA ALA A 108 15.97 5.62 -7.60
C ALA A 108 17.46 5.95 -7.87
N SER A 109 18.21 5.01 -8.48
CA SER A 109 19.67 5.11 -8.69
C SER A 109 20.10 5.44 -10.13
N LEU A 110 19.23 6.01 -10.97
CA LEU A 110 19.55 6.40 -12.35
C LEU A 110 19.24 7.87 -12.63
#